data_AF-A0A534A5C0-F1
#
_entry.id   AF-A0A534A5C0-F1
#
_cell.length_a   1.000
_cell.length_b   1.000
_cell.length_c   1.000
_cell.angle_alpha   90.00
_cell.angle_beta   90.00
_cell.angle_gamma   90.00
#
_symmetry.space_group_name_H-M   'P 1'
#
loop_
_entity.id
_entity.type
_entity.pdbx_description
1 polymer ?
#
loop_
_entity_poly.entity_id
_entity_poly.type
_entity_poly.pdbx_seq_one_letter_code
_entity_poly.pdbx_strand_id
1 'polypeptide(L)'
;GHDLTLSIDKNIQYLAYRELMSAIKEHHAAKGSIVVMDVTNGEILAMVNQPSFNPNALTQNLPADELLDHMRNRAATDNVEPGSTMKALTIAAALESGKWKPESRVDTSPGTYELYG
;
A
#
# COMPACT_ATOMS: atom_id res chain seq x y z
N GLY A 1 -20.47 -27.43 2.68
CA GLY A 1 -19.46 -26.35 2.69
C GLY A 1 -18.25 -26.84 3.43
N HIS A 2 -17.09 -26.23 3.21
CA HIS A 2 -15.86 -26.50 3.94
C HIS A 2 -15.43 -25.24 4.69
N ASP A 3 -14.78 -25.45 5.83
CA ASP A 3 -14.21 -24.35 6.60
C ASP A 3 -12.96 -23.80 5.90
N LEU A 4 -12.81 -22.47 5.94
CA LEU A 4 -11.66 -21.76 5.41
C LEU A 4 -11.01 -20.96 6.54
N THR A 5 -9.71 -21.20 6.77
CA THR A 5 -8.90 -20.36 7.65
C THR A 5 -8.12 -19.37 6.79
N LEU A 6 -8.20 -18.08 7.15
CA LEU A 6 -7.47 -17.02 6.46
C LEU A 6 -6.10 -16.82 7.12
N SER A 7 -5.17 -16.21 6.36
CA SER A 7 -3.88 -15.74 6.90
C SER A 7 -4.00 -14.47 7.76
N ILE A 8 -5.17 -13.82 7.73
CA ILE A 8 -5.42 -12.55 8.42
C ILE A 8 -5.42 -12.76 9.93
N ASP A 9 -4.54 -12.02 10.62
CA ASP A 9 -4.59 -11.88 12.07
C ASP A 9 -5.59 -10.77 12.43
N LYS A 10 -6.63 -11.12 13.19
CA LYS A 10 -7.70 -10.18 13.57
C LYS A 10 -7.18 -8.97 14.35
N ASN A 11 -6.16 -9.13 15.20
CA ASN A 11 -5.61 -8.05 16.01
C ASN A 11 -4.82 -7.08 15.13
N ILE A 12 -3.98 -7.61 14.23
CA ILE A 12 -3.21 -6.79 13.27
C ILE A 12 -4.17 -6.06 12.31
N GLN A 13 -5.18 -6.76 11.79
CA GLN A 13 -6.23 -6.19 10.95
C GLN A 13 -6.96 -5.03 11.64
N TYR A 14 -7.38 -5.21 12.89
CA TYR A 14 -8.06 -4.15 13.66
C TYR A 14 -7.16 -2.94 13.91
N LEU A 15 -5.90 -3.18 14.30
CA LEU A 15 -4.93 -2.12 14.52
C LEU A 15 -4.70 -1.33 13.23
N ALA A 16 -4.38 -2.01 12.12
CA ALA A 16 -4.17 -1.37 10.83
C ALA A 16 -5.39 -0.56 10.38
N TYR A 17 -6.60 -1.09 10.57
CA TYR A 17 -7.84 -0.38 10.24
C TYR A 17 -7.99 0.91 11.05
N ARG A 18 -7.78 0.84 12.38
CA ARG A 18 -7.90 1.99 13.28
C ARG A 18 -6.89 3.08 12.93
N GLU A 19 -5.63 2.71 12.72
CA GLU A 19 -4.57 3.67 12.38
C GLU A 19 -4.80 4.30 11.00
N LEU A 20 -5.24 3.50 10.01
CA LEU A 20 -5.60 4.04 8.70
C LEU A 20 -6.76 5.04 8.81
N MET A 21 -7.82 4.74 9.56
CA MET A 21 -8.90 5.70 9.78
C MET A 21 -8.42 6.99 10.47
N SER A 22 -7.53 6.87 11.46
CA SER A 22 -6.94 8.03 12.13
C SER A 22 -6.15 8.90 11.15
N ALA A 23 -5.28 8.29 10.34
CA ALA A 23 -4.46 8.99 9.35
C ALA A 23 -5.30 9.66 8.26
N ILE A 24 -6.35 8.98 7.76
CA ILE A 24 -7.30 9.56 6.81
C ILE A 24 -7.95 10.82 7.37
N LYS A 25 -8.42 10.76 8.62
CA LYS A 25 -9.06 11.90 9.30
C LYS A 25 -8.08 13.04 9.56
N GLU A 26 -6.89 12.73 10.05
CA GLU A 26 -5.86 13.71 10.37
C GLU A 26 -5.40 14.48 9.12
N HIS A 27 -5.14 13.75 8.03
CA HIS A 27 -4.63 14.33 6.79
C HIS A 27 -5.73 14.75 5.80
N HIS A 28 -7.01 14.58 6.15
CA HIS A 28 -8.15 14.81 5.25
C HIS A 28 -7.96 14.10 3.90
N ALA A 29 -7.37 12.91 3.93
CA ALA A 29 -7.07 12.15 2.72
C ALA A 29 -8.34 11.53 2.16
N ALA A 30 -8.46 11.49 0.83
CA ALA A 30 -9.66 10.92 0.20
C ALA A 30 -9.74 9.40 0.41
N LYS A 31 -8.60 8.71 0.29
CA LYS A 31 -8.49 7.26 0.16
C LYS A 31 -7.14 6.79 0.71
N GLY A 32 -7.06 5.53 1.12
CA GLY A 32 -5.80 4.94 1.58
C GLY A 32 -5.91 3.44 1.80
N SER A 33 -4.77 2.76 1.85
CA SER A 33 -4.70 1.32 2.09
C SER A 33 -3.47 0.96 2.93
N ILE A 34 -3.57 -0.10 3.72
CA ILE A 34 -2.44 -0.70 4.44
C ILE A 34 -2.46 -2.20 4.19
N VAL A 35 -1.30 -2.76 3.84
CA VAL A 35 -1.06 -4.20 3.75
C VAL A 35 0.08 -4.56 4.69
N VAL A 36 -0.11 -5.59 5.51
CA VAL A 36 0.91 -6.16 6.38
C VAL A 36 1.15 -7.59 5.94
N MET A 37 2.41 -7.93 5.68
CA MET A 37 2.82 -9.24 5.16
C MET A 37 3.92 -9.82 6.06
N ASP A 38 3.83 -11.11 6.34
CA ASP A 38 4.94 -11.87 6.91
C ASP A 38 5.96 -12.15 5.80
N VAL A 39 7.17 -11.62 5.96
CA VAL A 39 8.25 -11.72 4.96
C VAL A 39 8.84 -13.12 4.83
N THR A 40 8.59 -14.00 5.80
CA THR A 40 9.17 -15.35 5.83
C THR A 40 8.36 -16.36 5.05
N ASN A 41 7.03 -16.19 4.98
CA ASN A 41 6.12 -17.13 4.31
C ASN A 41 5.16 -16.45 3.31
N GLY A 42 5.17 -15.11 3.21
CA GLY A 42 4.34 -14.35 2.27
C GLY A 42 2.87 -14.22 2.69
N GLU A 43 2.51 -14.61 3.91
CA GLU A 43 1.14 -14.48 4.41
C GLU A 43 0.74 -13.03 4.58
N ILE A 44 -0.48 -12.70 4.14
CA ILE A 44 -1.06 -11.38 4.37
C ILE A 44 -1.74 -11.41 5.74
N LEU A 45 -1.13 -10.73 6.70
CA LEU A 45 -1.62 -10.64 8.07
C LEU A 45 -2.70 -9.59 8.23
N ALA A 46 -2.66 -8.53 7.42
CA ALA A 46 -3.71 -7.53 7.35
C ALA A 46 -3.79 -6.88 5.96
N MET A 47 -5.00 -6.54 5.55
CA MET A 47 -5.29 -5.76 4.34
C MET A 47 -6.53 -4.90 4.60
N VAL A 48 -6.33 -3.59 4.67
CA VAL A 48 -7.38 -2.62 5.00
C VAL A 48 -7.38 -1.49 3.99
N ASN A 49 -8.59 -0.99 3.67
CA ASN A 49 -8.80 0.11 2.73
C ASN A 49 -9.72 1.15 3.38
N GLN A 50 -9.56 2.41 2.98
CA GLN A 50 -10.49 3.50 3.24
C GLN A 50 -10.83 4.23 1.93
N PRO A 51 -12.08 4.66 1.72
CA PRO A 51 -13.25 4.35 2.56
C PRO A 51 -13.58 2.85 2.59
N SER A 52 -14.29 2.41 3.63
CA SER A 52 -14.77 1.02 3.82
C SER A 52 -16.28 1.00 4.06
N PHE A 53 -16.88 -0.18 4.22
CA PHE A 53 -18.33 -0.36 4.42
C PHE A 53 -18.62 -1.44 5.46
N ASN A 54 -19.84 -1.43 6.01
CA ASN A 54 -20.34 -2.52 6.85
C ASN A 54 -21.09 -3.54 5.97
N PRO A 55 -20.53 -4.75 5.73
CA PRO A 55 -21.15 -5.75 4.87
C PRO A 55 -22.47 -6.30 5.44
N ASN A 56 -22.70 -6.17 6.75
CA ASN A 56 -23.95 -6.59 7.39
C ASN A 56 -25.06 -5.53 7.29
N ALA A 57 -24.77 -4.34 6.77
CA ALA A 57 -25.69 -3.22 6.66
C ALA A 57 -25.57 -2.53 5.29
N LEU A 58 -25.60 -3.32 4.22
CA LEU A 58 -25.49 -2.86 2.82
C LEU A 58 -26.61 -1.90 2.38
N THR A 59 -27.72 -1.78 3.13
CA THR A 59 -28.84 -0.89 2.84
C THR A 59 -28.59 0.58 3.20
N GLN A 60 -27.33 1.03 3.25
CA GLN A 60 -27.04 2.45 3.42
C GLN A 60 -27.53 3.21 2.18
N ASN A 61 -28.18 4.36 2.37
CA ASN A 61 -28.73 5.23 1.32
C ASN A 61 -27.63 5.92 0.49
N LEU A 62 -26.54 5.22 0.17
CA LEU A 62 -25.49 5.73 -0.69
C LEU A 62 -25.91 5.56 -2.15
N PRO A 63 -25.64 6.57 -3.00
CA PRO A 63 -25.63 6.39 -4.44
C PRO A 63 -24.80 5.16 -4.84
N ALA A 64 -25.21 4.47 -5.91
CA ALA A 64 -24.60 3.18 -6.29
C ALA A 64 -23.09 3.31 -6.60
N ASP A 65 -22.67 4.43 -7.17
CA ASP A 65 -21.28 4.77 -7.46
C ASP A 65 -20.44 4.98 -6.18
N GLU A 66 -21.02 5.62 -5.16
CA GLU A 66 -20.37 5.78 -3.86
C GLU A 66 -20.23 4.44 -3.13
N LEU A 67 -21.27 3.60 -3.15
CA LEU A 67 -21.20 2.25 -2.58
C LEU A 67 -20.08 1.42 -3.23
N LEU A 68 -19.94 1.48 -4.56
CA LEU A 68 -18.87 0.78 -5.28
C LEU A 68 -17.47 1.27 -4.87
N ASP A 69 -17.30 2.56 -4.62
CA ASP A 69 -16.02 3.11 -4.17
C ASP A 69 -15.65 2.65 -2.75
N HIS A 70 -16.64 2.46 -1.86
CA HIS A 70 -16.46 1.92 -0.51
C HIS A 70 -16.20 0.40 -0.50
N MET A 71 -16.74 -0.35 -1.47
CA MET A 71 -16.55 -1.80 -1.59
C MET A 71 -15.20 -2.18 -2.24
N ARG A 72 -14.49 -1.21 -2.79
CA ARG A 72 -13.28 -1.44 -3.58
C ARG A 72 -12.10 -1.89 -2.72
N ASN A 73 -11.54 -3.06 -3.03
CA ASN A 73 -10.28 -3.50 -2.44
C ASN A 73 -9.08 -2.83 -3.12
N ARG A 74 -8.84 -1.57 -2.77
CA ARG A 74 -7.81 -0.72 -3.40
C ARG A 74 -6.41 -1.32 -3.34
N ALA A 75 -6.05 -1.94 -2.23
CA ALA A 75 -4.79 -2.65 -2.07
C ALA A 75 -4.52 -3.70 -3.16
N ALA A 76 -5.58 -4.26 -3.76
CA ALA A 76 -5.49 -5.26 -4.82
C ALA A 76 -5.84 -4.71 -6.21
N THR A 77 -6.65 -3.64 -6.31
CA THR A 77 -7.19 -3.16 -7.60
C THR A 77 -6.59 -1.86 -8.11
N ASP A 78 -6.00 -1.04 -7.24
CA ASP A 78 -5.57 0.31 -7.60
C ASP A 78 -4.08 0.27 -7.96
N ASN A 79 -3.77 0.66 -9.20
CA ASN A 79 -2.40 0.87 -9.62
C ASN A 79 -1.97 2.29 -9.25
N VAL A 80 -0.80 2.42 -8.63
CA VAL A 80 -0.16 3.70 -8.32
C VAL A 80 1.30 3.64 -8.75
N GLU A 81 1.84 4.76 -9.23
CA GLU A 81 3.26 4.86 -9.49
C GLU A 81 4.02 4.81 -8.15
N PRO A 82 4.95 3.86 -7.93
CA PRO A 82 5.62 3.69 -6.64
C PRO A 82 6.56 4.85 -6.29
N GLY A 83 6.99 5.63 -7.30
CA GLY A 83 7.88 6.77 -7.11
C GLY A 83 9.16 6.39 -6.37
N SER A 84 9.54 7.17 -5.36
CA SER A 84 10.81 6.97 -4.64
C SER A 84 10.90 5.66 -3.85
N THR A 85 9.78 4.96 -3.56
CA THR A 85 9.84 3.65 -2.88
C THR A 85 10.53 2.60 -3.74
N MET A 86 10.51 2.78 -5.07
CA MET A 86 11.16 1.88 -6.03
C MET A 86 12.70 1.93 -5.97
N LYS A 87 13.27 3.04 -5.45
CA LYS A 87 14.73 3.25 -5.43
C LYS A 87 15.47 2.14 -4.70
N ALA A 88 14.86 1.51 -3.70
CA ALA A 88 15.48 0.38 -2.98
C ALA A 88 15.85 -0.77 -3.93
N LEU A 89 14.96 -1.15 -4.85
CA LEU A 89 15.27 -2.19 -5.84
C LEU A 89 16.25 -1.71 -6.90
N THR A 90 16.19 -0.43 -7.32
CA THR A 90 17.19 0.15 -8.23
C THR A 90 18.60 0.08 -7.62
N ILE A 91 18.76 0.40 -6.34
CA ILE A 91 20.03 0.30 -5.63
C ILE A 91 20.45 -1.17 -5.46
N ALA A 92 19.53 -2.08 -5.14
CA ALA A 92 19.83 -3.51 -5.08
C ALA A 92 20.41 -4.02 -6.41
N ALA A 93 19.78 -3.67 -7.55
CA ALA A 93 20.28 -4.01 -8.88
C ALA A 93 21.65 -3.38 -9.19
N ALA A 94 21.88 -2.12 -8.76
CA ALA A 94 23.17 -1.46 -8.93
C ALA A 94 24.28 -2.18 -8.15
N LEU A 95 24.02 -2.60 -6.92
CA LEU A 95 24.96 -3.37 -6.09
C LEU A 95 25.19 -4.77 -6.66
N GLU A 96 24.12 -5.46 -7.08
CA GLU A 96 24.19 -6.79 -7.69
C GLU A 96 25.02 -6.79 -8.99
N SER A 97 25.02 -5.68 -9.73
CA SER A 97 25.85 -5.54 -10.94
C SER A 97 27.36 -5.62 -10.68
N GLY A 98 27.81 -5.52 -9.42
CA GLY A 98 29.22 -5.48 -9.02
C GLY A 98 29.96 -4.20 -9.41
N LYS A 99 29.31 -3.27 -10.13
CA LYS A 99 29.89 -2.00 -10.57
C LYS A 99 29.85 -0.91 -9.50
N TRP A 100 28.99 -1.09 -8.50
CA TRP A 100 28.73 -0.10 -7.44
C TRP A 100 28.89 -0.73 -6.07
N LYS A 101 29.28 0.09 -5.10
CA LYS A 101 29.38 -0.26 -3.68
C LYS A 101 28.56 0.74 -2.85
N PRO A 102 28.18 0.42 -1.61
CA PRO A 102 27.48 1.36 -0.73
C PRO A 102 28.22 2.70 -0.56
N GLU A 103 29.56 2.69 -0.64
CA GLU A 103 30.40 3.88 -0.50
C GLU A 103 30.63 4.64 -1.82
N SER A 104 30.17 4.08 -2.95
CA SER A 104 30.27 4.74 -4.25
C SER A 104 29.51 6.07 -4.22
N ARG A 105 30.17 7.13 -4.71
CA ARG A 105 29.58 8.46 -4.79
C ARG A 105 29.04 8.71 -6.19
N VAL A 106 27.87 9.36 -6.24
CA VAL A 106 27.28 9.92 -7.45
C VAL A 106 27.21 11.42 -7.23
N ASP A 107 27.83 12.21 -8.11
CA ASP A 107 27.65 13.66 -8.07
C ASP A 107 26.28 13.99 -8.66
N THR A 108 25.41 14.57 -7.84
CA THR A 108 24.06 14.96 -8.21
C THR A 108 23.91 16.47 -8.36
N SER A 109 25.00 17.23 -8.30
CA SER A 109 24.97 18.70 -8.44
C SER A 109 24.56 19.09 -9.87
N PRO A 110 23.70 20.10 -10.08
CA PRO A 110 23.09 21.02 -9.11
C PRO A 110 21.70 20.59 -8.59
N GLY A 111 21.36 19.29 -8.67
CA GLY A 111 20.05 18.74 -8.30
C GLY A 111 19.10 18.51 -9.48
N THR A 112 19.54 18.84 -10.69
CA THR A 112 18.85 18.57 -11.95
C THR A 112 19.77 17.82 -12.90
N TYR A 113 19.19 16.96 -13.74
CA TYR A 113 19.92 16.25 -14.77
C TYR A 113 19.08 16.24 -16.05
N GLU A 114 19.60 16.85 -17.11
CA GLU A 114 18.92 16.94 -18.39
C GLU A 114 19.31 15.73 -19.25
N LEU A 115 18.36 14.83 -19.47
CA LEU A 115 18.51 13.69 -20.36
C LEU A 115 18.10 14.12 -21.76
N TYR A 116 19.04 14.67 -22.53
CA TYR A 116 18.92 15.08 -23.95
C TYR A 116 17.61 15.81 -24.37
N GLY A 117 17.76 17.03 -24.87
CA GLY A 117 16.77 17.65 -25.78
C GLY A 117 16.64 16.90 -27.10
#